data_AF-A0A9P4GWI2-F1
#
_entry.id   AF-A0A9P4GWI2-F1
#
_cell.length_a   1.000
_cell.length_b   1.000
_cell.length_c   1.000
_cell.angle_alpha   90.00
_cell.angle_beta   90.00
_cell.angle_gamma   90.00
#
_symmetry.space_group_name_H-M   'P 1'
#
loop_
_entity.id
_entity.type
_entity.pdbx_description
1 polymer ?
#
loop_
_entity_poly.entity_id
_entity_poly.type
_entity_poly.pdbx_seq_one_letter_code
_entity_poly.pdbx_strand_id
1 'polypeptide(L)'
;MVEFYIKNSRTFILAVLSSNVDISTQEILKMAEKADPSGVRTIGVLTKPDLVAEVTSQEAIKDLVLGKGKQFRLGCFVVKSHSADDAQSTMSERLAQENAFFSKPAWREV
;
A
#
# COMPACT_ATOMS: atom_id res chain seq x y z
N MET A 1 -2.23 -12.22 18.97
CA MET A 1 -3.53 -11.53 18.77
C MET A 1 -3.91 -11.43 17.29
N VAL A 2 -3.04 -10.89 16.41
CA VAL A 2 -3.32 -10.78 14.95
C VAL A 2 -3.46 -12.14 14.26
N GLU A 3 -2.59 -13.11 14.60
CA GLU A 3 -2.62 -14.46 14.01
C GLU A 3 -3.97 -15.17 14.15
N PHE A 4 -4.73 -14.87 15.21
CA PHE A 4 -6.04 -15.49 15.45
C PHE A 4 -7.08 -15.03 14.41
N TYR A 5 -7.05 -13.74 14.04
CA TYR A 5 -8.00 -13.17 13.07
C TYR A 5 -7.66 -13.56 11.63
N ILE A 6 -6.38 -13.58 11.26
CA ILE A 6 -5.93 -13.90 9.90
C ILE A 6 -6.07 -15.39 9.56
N LYS A 7 -6.08 -16.28 10.58
CA LYS A 7 -6.30 -17.72 10.39
C LYS A 7 -7.71 -18.06 9.91
N ASN A 8 -8.72 -17.23 10.21
CA ASN A 8 -10.08 -17.46 9.75
C ASN A 8 -10.17 -17.19 8.24
N SER A 9 -10.60 -18.18 7.45
CA SER A 9 -10.69 -18.11 5.99
C SER A 9 -11.64 -17.05 5.44
N ARG A 10 -12.61 -16.59 6.27
CA ARG A 10 -13.55 -15.52 5.89
C ARG A 10 -12.98 -14.12 6.08
N THR A 11 -11.83 -13.98 6.74
CA THR A 11 -11.19 -12.69 6.99
C THR A 11 -10.36 -12.28 5.76
N PHE A 12 -10.61 -11.08 5.26
CA PHE A 12 -9.71 -10.41 4.31
C PHE A 12 -8.53 -9.80 5.06
N ILE A 13 -7.34 -9.98 4.51
CA ILE A 13 -6.09 -9.45 5.06
C ILE A 13 -5.76 -8.15 4.33
N LEU A 14 -5.81 -7.03 5.04
CA LEU A 14 -5.37 -5.75 4.53
C LEU A 14 -3.92 -5.51 4.98
N ALA A 15 -2.97 -5.76 4.08
CA ALA A 15 -1.55 -5.57 4.35
C ALA A 15 -1.18 -4.10 4.10
N VAL A 16 -1.15 -3.31 5.16
CA VAL A 16 -0.70 -1.90 5.09
C VAL A 16 0.83 -1.88 5.08
N LEU A 17 1.38 -1.39 3.99
CA LEU A 17 2.80 -1.32 3.69
C LEU A 17 3.24 0.13 3.62
N SER A 18 4.42 0.45 4.13
CA SER A 18 4.99 1.78 3.96
C SER A 18 5.82 1.81 2.67
N SER A 19 5.61 2.82 1.83
CA SER A 19 6.28 2.96 0.54
C SER A 19 7.75 3.39 0.67
N ASN A 20 8.13 3.95 1.82
CA ASN A 20 9.49 4.42 2.09
C ASN A 20 10.52 3.32 2.39
N VAL A 21 10.08 2.07 2.54
CA VAL A 21 10.92 0.92 2.85
C VAL A 21 10.62 -0.23 1.88
N ASP A 22 11.62 -1.06 1.61
CA ASP A 22 11.47 -2.21 0.73
C ASP A 22 10.30 -3.10 1.13
N ILE A 23 9.31 -3.18 0.25
CA ILE A 23 8.07 -3.91 0.45
C ILE A 23 8.33 -5.36 0.84
N SER A 24 9.27 -6.03 0.15
CA SER A 24 9.65 -7.43 0.37
C SER A 24 10.21 -7.72 1.78
N THR A 25 10.68 -6.71 2.49
CA THR A 25 11.27 -6.88 3.84
C THR A 25 10.23 -6.81 4.96
N GLN A 26 9.02 -6.35 4.66
CA GLN A 26 8.01 -6.04 5.67
C GLN A 26 7.41 -7.34 6.25
N GLU A 27 7.40 -7.42 7.58
CA GLU A 27 6.98 -8.62 8.31
C GLU A 27 5.51 -9.00 8.07
N ILE A 28 4.66 -8.01 7.77
CA ILE A 28 3.24 -8.21 7.47
C ILE A 28 3.04 -9.10 6.24
N LEU A 29 3.95 -9.04 5.25
CA LEU A 29 3.88 -9.92 4.08
C LEU A 29 4.14 -11.37 4.46
N LYS A 30 5.13 -11.63 5.33
CA LYS A 30 5.42 -12.98 5.81
C LYS A 30 4.25 -13.56 6.61
N MET A 31 3.60 -12.72 7.42
CA MET A 31 2.40 -13.12 8.15
C MET A 31 1.21 -13.39 7.21
N ALA A 32 1.02 -12.54 6.21
CA ALA A 32 -0.03 -12.70 5.20
C ALA A 32 0.20 -13.96 4.36
N GLU A 33 1.42 -14.20 3.88
CA GLU A 33 1.78 -15.39 3.09
C GLU A 33 1.64 -16.68 3.91
N LYS A 34 1.96 -16.66 5.21
CA LYS A 34 1.75 -17.81 6.10
C LYS A 34 0.26 -18.15 6.30
N ALA A 35 -0.60 -17.12 6.32
CA ALA A 35 -2.05 -17.29 6.51
C ALA A 35 -2.82 -17.48 5.19
N ASP A 36 -2.30 -16.95 4.08
CA ASP A 36 -2.84 -16.99 2.73
C ASP A 36 -1.69 -17.12 1.70
N PRO A 37 -1.10 -18.33 1.56
CA PRO A 37 -0.03 -18.57 0.57
C PRO A 37 -0.50 -18.36 -0.86
N SER A 38 -1.82 -18.42 -1.06
CA SER A 38 -2.45 -18.22 -2.34
C SER A 38 -2.67 -16.75 -2.67
N GLY A 39 -2.58 -15.81 -1.71
CA GLY A 39 -2.84 -14.39 -1.95
C GLY A 39 -4.24 -14.06 -2.48
N VAL A 40 -5.23 -14.94 -2.30
CA VAL A 40 -6.60 -14.80 -2.82
C VAL A 40 -7.47 -13.87 -1.97
N ARG A 41 -7.07 -13.64 -0.72
CA ARG A 41 -7.80 -12.82 0.26
C ARG A 41 -6.93 -11.74 0.88
N THR A 42 -5.78 -11.48 0.29
CA THR A 42 -4.81 -10.47 0.75
C THR A 42 -4.81 -9.30 -0.22
N ILE A 43 -4.99 -8.10 0.32
CA ILE A 43 -4.95 -6.83 -0.41
C ILE A 43 -3.74 -6.04 0.10
N GLY A 44 -2.88 -5.59 -0.82
CA GLY A 44 -1.79 -4.67 -0.49
C GLY A 44 -2.28 -3.23 -0.47
N VAL A 45 -1.92 -2.47 0.57
CA VAL A 45 -2.14 -1.02 0.62
C VAL A 45 -0.83 -0.33 0.94
N LEU A 46 -0.30 0.41 -0.02
CA LEU A 46 0.92 1.19 0.09
C LEU A 46 0.58 2.60 0.59
N THR A 47 1.29 3.02 1.63
CA THR A 47 1.10 4.31 2.31
C THR A 47 2.36 5.15 2.20
N LYS A 48 2.23 6.46 2.46
CA LYS A 48 3.34 7.43 2.44
C LYS A 48 4.15 7.44 1.13
N PRO A 49 3.50 7.47 -0.06
CA PRO A 49 4.21 7.53 -1.33
C PRO A 49 5.03 8.82 -1.51
N ASP A 50 4.74 9.85 -0.71
CA ASP A 50 5.42 11.14 -0.69
C ASP A 50 6.83 11.09 -0.11
N LEU A 51 7.13 10.11 0.76
CA LEU A 51 8.45 9.94 1.36
C LEU A 51 9.44 9.19 0.46
N VAL A 52 8.98 8.68 -0.68
CA VAL A 52 9.82 7.95 -1.62
C VAL A 52 10.58 8.94 -2.49
N ALA A 53 11.84 9.20 -2.13
CA ALA A 53 12.69 10.13 -2.86
C ALA A 53 13.35 9.48 -4.10
N GLU A 54 13.62 8.18 -4.05
CA GLU A 54 14.31 7.46 -5.12
C GLU A 54 13.34 7.09 -6.25
N VAL A 55 13.70 7.48 -7.47
CA VAL A 55 12.90 7.21 -8.68
C VAL A 55 12.74 5.70 -8.93
N THR A 56 13.79 4.91 -8.68
CA THR A 56 13.78 3.45 -8.81
C THR A 56 12.75 2.81 -7.88
N SER A 57 12.65 3.29 -6.64
CA SER A 57 11.67 2.82 -5.66
C SER A 57 10.25 3.23 -6.03
N GLN A 58 10.07 4.43 -6.61
CA GLN A 58 8.78 4.85 -7.16
C GLN A 58 8.34 3.93 -8.31
N GLU A 59 9.23 3.62 -9.26
CA GLU A 59 8.95 2.71 -10.37
C GLU A 59 8.60 1.29 -9.88
N ALA A 60 9.34 0.77 -8.89
CA ALA A 60 9.04 -0.53 -8.30
C ALA A 60 7.64 -0.57 -7.64
N ILE A 61 7.24 0.52 -6.97
CA ILE A 61 5.89 0.67 -6.42
C ILE A 61 4.84 0.68 -7.54
N LYS A 62 5.07 1.42 -8.62
CA LYS A 62 4.15 1.43 -9.78
C LYS A 62 3.98 0.04 -10.36
N ASP A 63 5.08 -0.67 -10.59
CA ASP A 63 5.04 -2.01 -11.17
C ASP A 63 4.28 -2.99 -10.27
N LEU A 64 4.38 -2.83 -8.94
CA LEU A 64 3.60 -3.61 -7.99
C LEU A 64 2.09 -3.30 -8.07
N VAL A 65 1.72 -2.02 -8.16
CA VAL A 65 0.31 -1.59 -8.27
C VAL A 65 -0.31 -2.03 -9.59
N LEU A 66 0.44 -1.91 -10.69
CA LEU A 66 0.04 -2.36 -12.02
C LEU A 66 -0.02 -3.89 -12.16
N GLY A 67 0.25 -4.64 -11.08
CA GLY A 67 0.10 -6.09 -11.05
C GLY A 67 1.23 -6.83 -11.79
N LYS A 68 2.37 -6.18 -12.06
CA LYS A 68 3.55 -6.85 -12.63
C LYS A 68 4.28 -7.72 -11.60
N GLY A 69 3.89 -7.65 -10.32
CA GLY A 69 4.38 -8.48 -9.22
C GLY A 69 3.45 -9.64 -8.86
N LYS A 70 4.03 -10.76 -8.41
CA LYS A 70 3.31 -12.02 -8.10
C LYS A 70 2.64 -12.05 -6.71
N GLN A 71 2.59 -10.93 -6.01
CA GLN A 71 2.44 -10.93 -4.54
C GLN A 71 0.99 -10.79 -4.05
N PHE A 72 0.09 -10.18 -4.83
CA PHE A 72 -1.32 -9.98 -4.43
C PHE A 72 -2.27 -10.26 -5.61
N ARG A 73 -3.14 -11.27 -5.50
CA ARG A 73 -4.13 -11.53 -6.57
C ARG A 73 -5.26 -10.50 -6.61
N LEU A 74 -5.58 -9.91 -5.48
CA LEU A 74 -6.59 -8.85 -5.38
C LEU A 74 -6.02 -7.46 -5.74
N GLY A 75 -4.75 -7.39 -6.10
CA GLY A 75 -4.05 -6.15 -6.44
C GLY A 75 -3.47 -5.44 -5.21
N CYS A 76 -2.85 -4.30 -5.52
CA CYS A 76 -2.24 -3.40 -4.56
C CYS A 76 -2.73 -1.99 -4.84
N PHE A 77 -3.00 -1.21 -3.80
CA PHE A 77 -3.49 0.16 -3.90
C PHE A 77 -2.49 1.10 -3.23
N VAL A 78 -2.32 2.31 -3.76
CA VAL A 78 -1.51 3.35 -3.12
C VAL A 78 -2.45 4.42 -2.60
N VAL A 79 -2.21 4.86 -1.36
CA VAL A 79 -2.98 5.92 -0.71
C VAL A 79 -2.04 6.94 -0.10
N LYS A 80 -2.40 8.22 -0.20
CA LYS A 80 -1.68 9.28 0.49
C LYS A 80 -2.37 9.54 1.83
N SER A 81 -1.79 9.02 2.90
CA SER A 81 -2.31 9.25 4.26
C SER A 81 -1.98 10.66 4.77
N HIS A 82 -2.75 11.09 5.75
CA HIS A 82 -2.55 12.34 6.49
C HIS A 82 -1.17 12.35 7.19
N SER A 83 -0.40 13.42 7.00
CA SER A 83 0.90 13.63 7.65
C SER A 83 0.71 14.10 9.10
N ALA A 84 1.58 13.68 10.02
CA ALA A 84 1.46 14.00 11.45
C ALA A 84 1.37 15.51 11.76
N ASP A 85 1.93 16.36 10.90
CA ASP A 85 1.92 17.83 11.03
C ASP A 85 0.61 18.51 10.59
N ASP A 86 -0.29 17.82 9.88
CA ASP A 86 -1.44 18.44 9.22
C ASP A 86 -2.75 18.32 10.04
N ALA A 87 -2.66 18.46 11.37
CA ALA A 87 -3.68 17.97 12.31
C ALA A 87 -5.08 18.61 12.16
N GLN A 88 -5.21 19.70 11.41
CA GLN A 88 -6.45 20.48 11.26
C GLN A 88 -7.07 20.45 9.86
N SER A 89 -6.49 19.76 8.90
CA SER A 89 -7.05 19.74 7.54
C SER A 89 -8.40 19.03 7.48
N THR A 90 -9.32 19.59 6.70
CA THR A 90 -10.64 19.00 6.44
C THR A 90 -10.55 17.82 5.46
N MET A 91 -11.57 16.94 5.48
CA MET A 91 -11.64 15.82 4.52
C MET A 91 -11.56 16.27 3.05
N SER A 92 -12.17 17.41 2.71
CA SER A 92 -12.17 17.95 1.35
C SER A 92 -10.78 18.41 0.91
N GLU A 93 -10.02 19.05 1.81
CA GLU A 93 -8.66 19.49 1.53
C GLU A 93 -7.73 18.30 1.35
N ARG A 94 -7.89 17.25 2.16
CA ARG A 94 -7.10 16.01 2.05
C ARG A 94 -7.32 15.33 0.71
N LEU A 95 -8.57 15.23 0.27
CA LEU A 95 -8.91 14.64 -1.02
C LEU A 95 -8.37 15.48 -2.19
N ALA A 96 -8.39 16.80 -2.07
CA ALA A 96 -7.77 17.70 -3.05
C ALA A 96 -6.23 17.53 -3.09
N GLN A 97 -5.57 17.40 -1.94
CA GLN A 97 -4.12 17.16 -1.86
C GLN A 97 -3.72 15.78 -2.40
N GLU A 98 -4.54 14.77 -2.16
CA GLU A 98 -4.35 13.42 -2.70
C GLU A 98 -4.49 13.43 -4.22
N ASN A 99 -5.56 14.03 -4.75
CA ASN A 99 -5.75 14.20 -6.19
C ASN A 99 -4.60 14.99 -6.83
N ALA A 100 -4.14 16.07 -6.18
CA ALA A 100 -3.01 16.86 -6.65
C ALA A 100 -1.70 16.06 -6.64
N PHE A 101 -1.52 15.14 -5.69
CA PHE A 101 -0.36 14.25 -5.64
C PHE A 101 -0.37 13.22 -6.78
N PHE A 102 -1.48 12.51 -6.95
CA PHE A 102 -1.62 11.49 -8.00
C PHE A 102 -1.69 12.10 -9.42
N SER A 103 -2.04 13.38 -9.55
CA SER A 103 -2.00 14.09 -10.84
C SER A 103 -0.58 14.34 -11.36
N LYS A 104 0.46 14.19 -10.53
CA LYS A 104 1.87 14.39 -10.92
C LYS A 104 2.30 13.31 -11.93
N PRO A 105 3.18 13.63 -12.89
CA PRO A 105 3.63 12.66 -13.90
C PRO A 105 4.31 11.43 -13.29
N ALA A 106 4.93 11.58 -12.11
CA ALA A 106 5.50 10.46 -11.36
C ALA A 106 4.46 9.46 -10.84
N TRP A 107 3.15 9.75 -10.83
CA TRP A 107 2.11 8.88 -10.28
C TRP A 107 0.86 8.75 -11.16
N ARG A 108 0.83 9.43 -12.31
CA ARG A 108 -0.34 9.50 -13.21
C ARG A 108 -0.74 8.18 -13.87
N GLU A 109 0.17 7.23 -13.92
CA GLU A 109 -0.02 5.89 -14.51
C GLU A 109 -0.43 4.83 -13.48
N VAL A 110 -0.70 5.23 -12.23
CA VAL A 110 -1.05 4.37 -11.09
C VAL A 110 -2.52 4.51 -10.76
#